data_AF-A0A3P9HKB4-F1
#
_entry.id   AF-A0A3P9HKB4-F1
#
_cell.length_a   1.000
_cell.length_b   1.000
_cell.length_c   1.000
_cell.angle_alpha   90.00
_cell.angle_beta   90.00
_cell.angle_gamma   90.00
#
_symmetry.space_group_name_H-M   'P 1'
#
loop_
_entity.id
_entity.type
_entity.pdbx_description
1 polymer ?
#
loop_
_entity_poly.entity_id
_entity_poly.type
_entity_poly.pdbx_seq_one_letter_code
_entity_poly.pdbx_strand_id
1 'polypeptide(L)'
;MADPDLDFTTGESGASATYPMQCSALRKNGYVVLKGRPCKIVEMSTSKTGKHGHAKVNLVGIDIFTNKKYEDMCPSTHNMDVPSIKRIDYQLVNINENYMSLMSDNGDIREDLRVPENEVGKEIEAKFEAGEEFMVSRDLLPGDDARSFESTSSEPPPGLPVPSFNGW
;
A
#
# COMPACT_ATOMS: atom_id res chain seq x y z
N MET A 1 51.62 18.26 -6.51
CA MET A 1 50.33 18.96 -6.71
C MET A 1 49.27 17.89 -6.57
N ALA A 2 48.32 18.09 -5.66
CA ALA A 2 47.27 17.13 -5.33
C ALA A 2 46.07 17.40 -6.25
N ASP A 3 45.60 16.38 -6.96
CA ASP A 3 44.37 16.44 -7.74
C ASP A 3 43.21 15.91 -6.87
N PRO A 4 42.08 16.63 -6.83
CA PRO A 4 41.06 16.50 -5.79
C PRO A 4 40.14 15.29 -5.94
N ASP A 5 39.68 14.83 -4.78
CA ASP A 5 38.63 13.87 -4.48
C ASP A 5 37.54 13.75 -5.55
N LEU A 6 37.59 12.63 -6.30
CA LEU A 6 36.46 12.12 -7.06
C LEU A 6 35.45 11.54 -6.06
N ASP A 7 34.59 12.41 -5.55
CA ASP A 7 33.37 12.04 -4.82
C ASP A 7 32.44 11.28 -5.78
N PHE A 8 32.65 9.97 -5.86
CA PHE A 8 31.65 9.04 -6.41
C PHE A 8 30.47 9.04 -5.44
N THR A 9 29.63 10.06 -5.55
CA THR A 9 28.23 9.96 -5.17
C THR A 9 27.68 8.76 -5.93
N THR A 10 27.51 7.64 -5.23
CA THR A 10 26.71 6.52 -5.69
C THR A 10 25.39 7.09 -6.15
N GLY A 11 25.21 7.21 -7.46
CA GLY A 11 23.96 7.58 -8.08
C GLY A 11 22.95 6.52 -7.70
N GLU A 12 22.22 6.76 -6.61
CA GLU A 12 20.99 6.06 -6.30
C GLU A 12 20.11 6.30 -7.51
N SER A 13 20.11 5.30 -8.39
CA SER A 13 19.44 5.33 -9.66
C SER A 13 17.97 5.50 -9.34
N GLY A 14 17.50 6.75 -9.41
CA GLY A 14 16.18 7.20 -9.01
C GLY A 14 15.10 6.56 -9.88
N ALA A 15 14.84 5.29 -9.64
CA ALA A 15 13.56 4.68 -9.97
C ALA A 15 12.54 5.51 -9.20
N SER A 16 11.80 6.35 -9.92
CA SER A 16 10.85 7.27 -9.31
C SER A 16 9.91 6.44 -8.43
N ALA A 17 10.06 6.58 -7.11
CA ALA A 17 9.28 5.85 -6.12
C ALA A 17 7.79 6.21 -6.21
N THR A 18 7.52 7.33 -6.85
CA THR A 18 6.20 7.88 -7.10
C THR A 18 6.01 8.11 -8.59
N TYR A 19 4.75 8.12 -9.01
CA TYR A 19 4.36 8.61 -10.33
C TYR A 19 3.34 9.74 -10.14
N PRO A 20 3.40 10.80 -10.95
CA PRO A 20 2.42 11.86 -10.88
C PRO A 20 1.08 11.34 -11.41
N MET A 21 0.02 11.53 -10.64
CA MET A 21 -1.35 11.21 -11.02
C MET A 21 -2.27 12.39 -10.69
N GLN A 22 -3.24 12.65 -11.55
CA GLN A 22 -4.17 13.75 -11.33
C GLN A 22 -5.03 13.50 -10.08
N CYS A 23 -5.22 14.52 -9.24
CA CYS A 23 -6.00 14.45 -8.00
C CYS A 23 -7.47 13.95 -8.25
N SER A 24 -8.02 14.10 -9.47
CA SER A 24 -9.32 13.52 -9.89
C SER A 24 -9.30 12.02 -10.23
N ALA A 25 -8.15 11.46 -10.57
CA ALA A 25 -7.98 10.04 -10.87
C ALA A 25 -7.87 9.21 -9.59
N LEU A 26 -7.57 9.85 -8.45
CA LEU A 26 -7.55 9.22 -7.14
C LEU A 26 -8.92 8.63 -6.78
N ARG A 27 -8.89 7.56 -5.97
CA ARG A 27 -10.07 6.82 -5.51
C ARG A 27 -9.96 6.54 -4.02
N LYS A 28 -11.10 6.29 -3.37
CA LYS A 28 -11.15 5.80 -1.99
C LYS A 28 -10.37 4.48 -1.88
N ASN A 29 -9.63 4.29 -0.78
CA ASN A 29 -8.66 3.20 -0.58
C ASN A 29 -7.46 3.20 -1.53
N GLY A 30 -7.31 4.22 -2.39
CA GLY A 30 -6.09 4.43 -3.17
C GLY A 30 -4.94 4.93 -2.30
N TYR A 31 -3.75 4.95 -2.88
CA TYR A 31 -2.56 5.49 -2.22
C TYR A 31 -2.20 6.85 -2.81
N VAL A 32 -1.67 7.73 -1.97
CA VAL A 32 -1.18 9.06 -2.36
C VAL A 32 -0.08 9.47 -1.41
N VAL A 33 0.90 10.21 -1.90
CA VAL A 33 1.95 10.79 -1.07
C VAL A 33 1.46 12.11 -0.49
N LEU A 34 1.22 12.15 0.82
CA LEU A 34 0.89 13.36 1.56
C LEU A 34 2.12 13.82 2.34
N LYS A 35 2.56 15.06 2.11
CA LYS A 35 3.73 15.66 2.80
C LYS A 35 4.99 14.78 2.74
N GLY A 36 5.22 14.11 1.61
CA GLY A 36 6.37 13.22 1.39
C GLY A 36 6.24 11.84 2.06
N ARG A 37 5.05 11.46 2.54
CA ARG A 37 4.79 10.15 3.13
C ARG A 37 3.69 9.40 2.37
N PRO A 38 3.85 8.10 2.11
CA PRO A 38 2.81 7.32 1.47
C PRO A 38 1.64 7.11 2.45
N CYS A 39 0.47 7.58 2.06
CA CYS A 39 -0.76 7.49 2.83
C CYS A 39 -1.83 6.75 2.03
N LYS A 40 -2.66 5.97 2.73
CA LYS A 40 -3.88 5.36 2.19
C LYS A 40 -5.05 6.32 2.34
N ILE A 41 -5.74 6.63 1.25
CA ILE A 41 -6.89 7.53 1.22
C ILE A 41 -8.07 6.84 1.91
N VAL A 42 -8.44 7.32 3.09
CA VAL A 42 -9.63 6.83 3.82
C VAL A 42 -10.88 7.61 3.47
N GLU A 43 -10.74 8.90 3.17
CA GLU A 43 -11.84 9.77 2.80
C GLU A 43 -11.41 10.75 1.70
N MET A 44 -12.32 11.01 0.76
CA MET A 44 -12.12 11.94 -0.36
C MET A 44 -13.39 12.76 -0.53
N SER A 45 -13.26 14.08 -0.43
CA SER A 45 -14.35 15.03 -0.50
C SER A 45 -14.06 16.12 -1.52
N THR A 46 -14.82 16.18 -2.61
CA THR A 46 -14.71 17.25 -3.62
C THR A 46 -15.63 18.42 -3.29
N SER A 47 -15.06 19.59 -3.11
CA SER A 47 -15.77 20.87 -2.96
C SER A 47 -15.77 21.64 -4.27
N LYS A 48 -16.94 22.14 -4.69
CA LYS A 48 -17.05 23.06 -5.83
C LYS A 48 -16.92 24.49 -5.31
N THR A 49 -15.85 25.18 -5.65
CA THR A 49 -15.66 26.59 -5.28
C THR A 49 -16.40 27.49 -6.28
N GLY A 50 -17.69 27.73 -6.09
CA GLY A 50 -18.46 28.74 -6.83
C GLY A 50 -18.60 28.54 -8.36
N LYS A 51 -19.16 29.56 -9.03
CA LYS A 51 -19.58 29.51 -10.46
C LYS A 51 -18.43 29.38 -11.49
N HIS A 52 -17.21 29.76 -11.13
CA HIS A 52 -16.04 29.76 -12.03
C HIS A 52 -14.79 29.08 -11.44
N GLY A 53 -14.87 28.48 -10.26
CA GLY A 53 -13.70 27.90 -9.61
C GLY A 53 -13.50 26.43 -9.96
N HIS A 54 -12.23 26.03 -10.04
CA HIS A 54 -11.83 24.63 -10.14
C HIS A 54 -12.29 23.86 -8.90
N ALA A 55 -12.76 22.62 -9.07
CA ALA A 55 -13.10 21.80 -7.92
C ALA A 55 -11.87 21.58 -7.04
N LYS A 56 -12.03 21.71 -5.73
CA LYS A 56 -10.99 21.49 -4.73
C LYS A 56 -11.27 20.17 -4.01
N VAL A 57 -10.34 19.24 -4.08
CA VAL A 57 -10.43 17.93 -3.45
C VAL A 57 -9.79 18.05 -2.06
N ASN A 58 -10.53 17.66 -1.05
CA ASN A 58 -10.03 17.40 0.29
C ASN A 58 -9.76 15.90 0.41
N LEU A 59 -8.51 15.54 0.68
CA LEU A 59 -8.07 14.16 0.84
C LEU A 59 -7.72 13.95 2.30
N VAL A 60 -8.30 12.92 2.90
CA VAL A 60 -7.90 12.43 4.22
C VAL A 60 -7.24 11.08 4.01
N GLY A 61 -5.94 11.02 4.28
CA GLY A 61 -5.13 9.82 4.21
C GLY A 61 -4.67 9.37 5.60
N ILE A 62 -4.40 8.08 5.75
CA ILE A 62 -3.71 7.53 6.92
C ILE A 62 -2.35 7.03 6.45
N ASP A 63 -1.29 7.49 7.10
CA ASP A 63 0.07 6.99 6.89
C ASP A 63 0.11 5.49 7.21
N ILE A 64 0.53 4.69 6.23
CA ILE A 64 0.54 3.23 6.31
C ILE A 64 1.59 2.68 7.28
N PHE A 65 2.60 3.48 7.63
CA PHE A 65 3.65 3.10 8.57
C PHE A 65 3.36 3.58 9.98
N THR A 66 2.89 4.83 10.11
CA THR A 66 2.68 5.44 11.43
C THR A 66 1.24 5.40 11.91
N ASN A 67 0.30 4.96 11.07
CA ASN A 67 -1.15 5.02 11.30
C ASN A 67 -1.66 6.43 11.69
N LYS A 68 -0.89 7.48 11.39
CA LYS A 68 -1.30 8.87 11.64
C LYS A 68 -2.15 9.38 10.50
N LYS A 69 -3.23 10.08 10.87
CA LYS A 69 -4.11 10.75 9.91
C LYS A 69 -3.46 12.02 9.40
N TYR A 70 -3.48 12.20 8.09
CA TYR A 70 -3.03 13.37 7.38
C TYR A 70 -4.14 13.87 6.46
N GLU A 71 -4.39 15.17 6.50
CA GLU A 71 -5.30 15.85 5.59
C GLU A 71 -4.52 16.74 4.65
N ASP A 72 -4.96 16.79 3.40
CA ASP A 72 -4.41 17.69 2.39
C ASP A 72 -5.48 18.13 1.39
N MET A 73 -5.26 19.30 0.79
CA MET A 73 -6.25 19.97 -0.03
C MET A 73 -5.66 20.35 -1.38
N CYS A 74 -5.79 19.46 -2.37
CA CYS A 74 -5.37 19.70 -3.75
C CYS A 74 -6.51 20.23 -4.63
N PRO A 75 -6.27 21.18 -5.54
CA PRO A 75 -7.21 21.40 -6.63
C PRO A 75 -7.24 20.15 -7.54
N SER A 76 -8.41 19.84 -8.08
CA SER A 76 -8.67 18.63 -8.89
C SER A 76 -7.80 18.50 -10.14
N THR A 77 -7.21 19.60 -10.62
CA THR A 77 -6.32 19.64 -11.77
C THR A 77 -4.84 19.54 -11.41
N HIS A 78 -4.46 19.63 -10.12
CA HIS A 78 -3.08 19.39 -9.71
C HIS A 78 -2.74 17.90 -9.79
N ASN A 79 -1.49 17.65 -10.18
CA ASN A 79 -0.88 16.34 -10.09
C ASN A 79 -0.42 16.12 -8.65
N MET A 80 -0.77 14.97 -8.10
CA MET A 80 -0.28 14.47 -6.83
C MET A 80 0.64 13.28 -7.08
N ASP A 81 1.66 13.13 -6.25
CA ASP A 81 2.51 11.96 -6.28
C ASP A 81 1.76 10.75 -5.73
N VAL A 82 1.71 9.68 -6.50
CA VAL A 82 1.18 8.39 -6.07
C VAL A 82 2.34 7.44 -5.90
N PRO A 83 2.51 6.81 -4.73
CA PRO A 83 3.58 5.84 -4.55
C PRO A 83 3.30 4.63 -5.46
N SER A 84 4.33 4.16 -6.14
CA SER A 84 4.27 2.87 -6.82
C SER A 84 4.35 1.79 -5.75
N ILE A 85 3.30 1.00 -5.56
CA ILE A 85 3.30 -0.08 -4.57
C ILE A 85 3.29 -1.40 -5.32
N LYS A 86 4.30 -2.22 -5.09
CA LYS A 86 4.38 -3.58 -5.59
C LYS A 86 3.73 -4.49 -4.55
N ARG A 87 2.49 -4.89 -4.81
CA ARG A 87 1.78 -5.88 -4.00
C ARG A 87 2.21 -7.28 -4.41
N ILE A 88 2.61 -8.08 -3.43
CA ILE A 88 2.88 -9.51 -3.59
C ILE A 88 1.94 -10.25 -2.64
N ASP A 89 1.06 -11.06 -3.19
CA ASP A 89 0.11 -11.86 -2.40
C ASP A 89 0.74 -13.20 -2.02
N TYR A 90 0.64 -13.54 -0.74
CA TYR A 90 1.05 -14.82 -0.18
C TYR A 90 -0.14 -15.47 0.52
N GLN A 91 -0.22 -16.80 0.45
CA GLN A 91 -1.17 -17.57 1.23
C GLN A 91 -0.55 -17.87 2.60
N LEU A 92 -1.26 -17.52 3.68
CA LEU A 92 -0.82 -17.93 5.02
C LEU A 92 -1.09 -19.43 5.18
N VAL A 93 -0.02 -20.19 5.42
CA VAL A 93 -0.10 -21.64 5.66
C VAL A 93 -0.18 -21.92 7.16
N ASN A 94 0.69 -21.28 7.94
CA ASN A 94 0.78 -21.51 9.37
C ASN A 94 1.42 -20.32 10.10
N ILE A 95 1.17 -20.21 11.40
CA ILE A 95 1.86 -19.28 12.31
C ILE A 95 2.58 -20.10 13.38
N ASN A 96 3.91 -20.04 13.41
CA ASN A 96 4.77 -20.75 14.37
C ASN A 96 5.54 -19.75 15.23
N GLU A 97 5.31 -19.70 16.54
CA GLU A 97 6.12 -18.89 17.49
C GLU A 97 6.36 -17.43 17.02
N ASN A 98 5.30 -16.76 16.56
CA ASN A 98 5.29 -15.43 15.92
C ASN A 98 5.86 -15.32 14.48
N TYR A 99 6.33 -16.39 13.87
CA TYR A 99 6.72 -16.41 12.46
C TYR A 99 5.57 -16.89 11.57
N MET A 100 5.34 -16.20 10.47
CA MET A 100 4.32 -16.56 9.48
C MET A 100 4.97 -17.40 8.38
N SER A 101 4.45 -18.61 8.19
CA SER A 101 4.76 -19.44 7.03
C SER A 101 3.85 -19.01 5.88
N LEU A 102 4.40 -18.23 4.96
CA LEU A 102 3.72 -17.63 3.82
C LEU A 102 4.11 -18.35 2.52
N MET A 103 3.14 -18.87 1.78
CA MET A 103 3.35 -19.53 0.49
C MET A 103 3.07 -18.57 -0.67
N SER A 104 4.04 -18.40 -1.57
CA SER A 104 3.83 -17.65 -2.82
C SER A 104 3.07 -18.51 -3.83
N ASP A 105 2.50 -17.85 -4.84
CA ASP A 105 1.91 -18.46 -6.03
C ASP A 105 2.82 -19.49 -6.74
N ASN A 106 4.14 -19.28 -6.71
CA ASN A 106 5.13 -20.19 -7.32
C ASN A 106 5.39 -21.46 -6.51
N GLY A 107 4.77 -21.60 -5.33
CA GLY A 107 4.97 -22.72 -4.41
C GLY A 107 6.12 -22.57 -3.43
N ASP A 108 6.85 -21.45 -3.50
CA ASP A 108 7.88 -21.10 -2.51
C ASP A 108 7.23 -20.75 -1.17
N ILE A 109 7.68 -21.41 -0.10
CA ILE A 109 7.27 -21.10 1.28
C ILE A 109 8.35 -20.23 1.91
N ARG A 110 7.94 -19.12 2.53
CA ARG A 110 8.79 -18.21 3.28
C ARG A 110 8.35 -18.16 4.74
N GLU A 111 9.31 -18.25 5.63
CA GLU A 111 9.11 -18.22 7.09
C GLU A 111 9.94 -17.11 7.75
N ASP A 112 10.53 -16.24 6.93
CA ASP A 112 11.42 -15.14 7.34
C ASP A 112 10.65 -13.94 7.91
N LEU A 113 9.32 -13.92 7.74
CA LEU A 113 8.46 -12.80 8.12
C LEU A 113 7.79 -13.08 9.47
N ARG A 114 7.98 -12.14 10.40
CA ARG A 114 7.35 -12.19 11.72
C ARG A 114 6.00 -11.47 11.70
N VAL A 115 5.02 -11.98 12.44
CA VAL A 115 3.73 -11.30 12.65
C VAL A 115 4.00 -9.90 13.22
N PRO A 116 3.54 -8.82 12.55
CA PRO A 116 3.75 -7.47 13.05
C PRO A 116 2.88 -7.22 14.29
N GLU A 117 3.40 -6.58 15.34
CA GLU A 117 2.65 -6.29 16.58
C GLU A 117 1.56 -5.19 16.43
N ASN A 118 1.23 -4.81 15.19
CA ASN A 118 0.25 -3.80 14.85
C ASN A 118 -1.18 -4.38 14.79
N GLU A 119 -2.17 -3.52 14.53
CA GLU A 119 -3.57 -3.94 14.34
C GLU A 119 -3.73 -5.03 13.27
N VAL A 120 -2.90 -5.00 12.22
CA VAL A 120 -2.88 -6.02 11.17
C VAL A 120 -2.46 -7.39 11.71
N GLY A 121 -1.42 -7.48 12.54
CA GLY A 121 -0.99 -8.78 13.08
C GLY A 121 -2.03 -9.39 14.01
N LYS A 122 -2.72 -8.56 14.81
CA LYS A 122 -3.86 -9.01 15.61
C LYS A 122 -4.99 -9.55 14.73
N GLU A 123 -5.25 -8.92 13.59
CA GLU A 123 -6.25 -9.41 12.64
C GLU A 123 -5.82 -10.74 11.99
N ILE A 124 -4.53 -10.89 11.65
CA ILE A 124 -3.95 -12.12 11.11
C ILE A 124 -4.10 -13.26 12.13
N GLU A 125 -3.71 -13.05 13.39
CA GLU A 125 -3.86 -14.05 14.45
C GLU A 125 -5.32 -14.42 14.69
N ALA A 126 -6.22 -13.42 14.74
CA ALA A 126 -7.65 -13.66 14.93
C ALA A 126 -8.28 -14.47 13.78
N LYS A 127 -7.94 -14.16 12.53
CA LYS A 127 -8.39 -14.92 11.35
C LYS A 127 -7.82 -16.34 11.33
N PHE A 128 -6.57 -16.49 11.76
CA PHE A 128 -5.93 -17.79 11.88
C PHE A 128 -6.58 -18.66 12.97
N GLU A 129 -6.87 -18.09 14.14
CA GLU A 129 -7.63 -18.78 15.20
C GLU A 129 -9.07 -19.12 14.78
N ALA A 130 -9.69 -18.28 13.93
CA ALA A 130 -10.99 -18.58 13.33
C ALA A 130 -10.96 -19.74 12.33
N GLY A 131 -9.77 -20.18 11.91
CA GLY A 131 -9.59 -21.22 10.89
C GLY A 131 -10.00 -20.76 9.49
N GLU A 132 -10.04 -19.44 9.25
CA GLU A 132 -10.33 -18.89 7.93
C GLU A 132 -9.05 -18.85 7.09
N GLU A 133 -9.15 -19.29 5.83
CA GLU A 133 -8.08 -19.12 4.86
C GLU A 133 -8.09 -17.70 4.32
N PHE A 134 -6.98 -16.97 4.45
CA PHE A 134 -6.83 -15.62 3.91
C PHE A 134 -5.48 -15.42 3.25
N MET A 135 -5.41 -14.42 2.37
CA MET A 135 -4.17 -14.01 1.73
C MET A 135 -3.56 -12.82 2.46
N VAL A 136 -2.26 -12.91 2.70
CA VAL A 136 -1.41 -11.85 3.23
C VAL A 136 -0.72 -11.18 2.05
N SER A 137 -1.08 -9.94 1.79
CA SER A 137 -0.51 -9.11 0.76
C SER A 137 0.63 -8.30 1.35
N ARG A 138 1.84 -8.48 0.82
CA ARG A 138 3.00 -7.65 1.16
C ARG A 138 3.12 -6.56 0.12
N ASP A 139 2.92 -5.33 0.56
CA ASP A 139 3.05 -4.14 -0.25
C ASP A 139 4.46 -3.56 -0.09
N LEU A 140 5.21 -3.52 -1.20
CA LEU A 140 6.60 -3.06 -1.28
C LEU A 140 6.67 -1.70 -1.98
N LEU A 141 7.28 -0.72 -1.33
CA LEU A 141 7.58 0.57 -1.93
C LEU A 141 9.00 0.54 -2.55
N PRO A 142 9.17 0.93 -3.83
CA PRO A 142 10.47 1.04 -4.46
C PRO A 142 11.24 2.24 -3.89
N GLY A 143 12.54 2.06 -3.62
CA GLY A 143 13.44 3.11 -3.14
C GLY A 143 13.90 2.95 -1.68
N ASP A 144 13.22 2.13 -0.89
CA ASP A 144 13.64 1.75 0.46
C ASP A 144 13.26 0.29 0.69
N ASP A 145 14.21 -0.63 0.52
CA ASP A 145 14.02 -2.08 0.72
C ASP A 145 13.56 -2.43 2.15
N ALA A 146 13.60 -1.45 3.07
CA ALA A 146 13.20 -1.53 4.46
C ALA A 146 11.74 -1.17 4.75
N ARG A 147 10.95 -0.72 3.77
CA ARG A 147 9.58 -0.22 3.99
C ARG A 147 8.54 -1.07 3.27
N SER A 148 8.32 -2.28 3.79
CA SER A 148 7.16 -3.11 3.48
C SER A 148 6.08 -2.96 4.54
N PHE A 149 4.82 -3.04 4.13
CA PHE A 149 3.72 -3.24 5.06
C PHE A 149 2.89 -4.43 4.59
N GLU A 150 2.35 -5.16 5.54
CA GLU A 150 1.45 -6.29 5.27
C GLU A 150 0.01 -5.82 5.40
N SER A 151 -0.84 -6.32 4.51
CA SER A 151 -2.27 -6.15 4.56
C SER A 151 -2.96 -7.49 4.34
N THR A 152 -4.02 -7.74 5.08
CA THR A 152 -4.88 -8.92 4.91
C THR A 152 -5.93 -8.60 3.86
N SER A 153 -6.05 -9.44 2.84
CA SER A 153 -7.16 -9.35 1.89
C SER A 153 -7.95 -10.65 1.95
N SER A 154 -9.23 -10.53 2.30
CA SER A 154 -10.19 -11.63 2.25
C SER A 154 -10.85 -11.75 0.86
N GLU A 155 -10.58 -10.82 -0.06
CA GLU A 155 -11.11 -10.90 -1.41
C GLU A 155 -10.18 -11.79 -2.26
N PRO A 156 -10.73 -12.81 -2.93
CA PRO A 156 -9.96 -13.58 -3.90
C PRO A 156 -9.49 -12.64 -5.03
N PRO A 157 -8.35 -12.93 -5.68
CA PRO A 157 -7.88 -12.13 -6.81
C PRO A 157 -8.99 -12.00 -7.87
N PRO A 158 -9.18 -10.83 -8.47
CA PRO A 158 -10.15 -10.62 -9.54
C PRO A 158 -9.71 -11.41 -10.78
N GLY A 159 -10.04 -12.69 -10.84
CA GLY A 159 -9.53 -13.57 -11.89
C GLY A 159 -10.12 -14.97 -11.94
N LEU A 160 -10.87 -15.41 -10.93
CA LEU A 160 -11.63 -16.65 -11.03
C LEU A 160 -13.13 -16.32 -11.14
N PRO A 161 -13.81 -16.76 -12.22
CA PRO A 161 -15.25 -16.60 -12.32
C PRO A 161 -15.87 -17.38 -11.15
N VAL A 162 -16.52 -16.65 -10.24
CA VAL A 162 -17.45 -17.26 -9.30
C VAL A 162 -18.50 -18.01 -10.13
N PRO A 163 -18.68 -19.33 -9.97
CA PRO A 163 -19.82 -19.99 -10.59
C PRO A 163 -21.06 -19.36 -9.96
N SER A 164 -21.79 -18.56 -10.74
CA SER A 164 -23.09 -18.05 -10.36
C SER A 164 -24.02 -19.25 -10.16
N PHE A 165 -24.15 -19.69 -8.91
CA PHE A 165 -25.18 -20.62 -8.51
C PHE A 165 -26.51 -19.86 -8.52
N ASN A 166 -27.13 -19.75 -9.69
CA ASN A 166 -28.55 -19.48 -9.79
C ASN A 166 -29.29 -20.77 -9.38
N GLY A 167 -29.55 -20.89 -8.08
CA GLY A 167 -30.55 -21.80 -7.54
C GLY A 167 -31.96 -21.31 -7.88
N TRP A 168 -32.80 -22.27 -8.27
CA TRP A 168 -34.20 -22.15 -8.69
C TRP A 168 -35.13 -21.41 -7.71
#